data_AF-A0A8C2JM01-F1
#
_entry.id   AF-A0A8C2JM01-F1
#
_cell.length_a   1.000
_cell.length_b   1.000
_cell.length_c   1.000
_cell.angle_alpha   90.00
_cell.angle_beta   90.00
_cell.angle_gamma   90.00
#
_symmetry.space_group_name_H-M   'P 1'
#
loop_
_entity.id
_entity.type
_entity.pdbx_description
1 polymer ?
#
loop_
_entity_poly.entity_id
_entity_poly.type
_entity_poly.pdbx_seq_one_letter_code
_entity_poly.pdbx_strand_id
1 'polypeptide(L)' 'MTFSKPIMFVSFLLVALSVVSAGVPGGPVDADINDEDVQKALQFAVAQYNRQSNDAFVRKVFRVIKVQKQV' A
#
# COMPACT_ATOMS: atom_id res chain seq x y z
N MET A 1 25.93 -3.60 -43.72
CA MET A 1 25.89 -2.55 -42.68
C MET A 1 24.53 -2.61 -41.96
N THR A 2 24.29 -3.61 -41.09
CA THR A 2 23.03 -3.73 -40.30
C THR A 2 23.22 -4.72 -39.14
N PHE A 3 23.93 -4.32 -38.08
CA PHE A 3 24.03 -5.10 -36.82
C PHE A 3 23.51 -4.34 -35.59
N SER A 4 22.99 -3.11 -35.74
CA SER A 4 22.55 -2.27 -34.61
C SER A 4 21.11 -2.51 -34.14
N LYS A 5 20.25 -3.12 -34.96
CA LYS A 5 18.84 -3.36 -34.63
C LYS A 5 18.62 -4.30 -33.43
N PRO A 6 19.25 -5.49 -33.32
CA PRO A 6 18.97 -6.42 -32.22
C PRO A 6 19.48 -5.90 -30.87
N ILE A 7 20.59 -5.17 -30.85
CA ILE A 7 21.18 -4.60 -29.63
C ILE A 7 20.21 -3.59 -29.00
N MET A 8 19.56 -2.75 -29.82
CA MET A 8 18.59 -1.77 -29.35
C MET A 8 17.35 -2.43 -28.72
N PHE A 9 16.84 -3.51 -29.32
CA PHE A 9 15.71 -4.26 -28.75
C PHE A 9 16.07 -4.96 -27.44
N VAL A 10 17.28 -5.51 -27.34
CA VAL A 10 17.78 -6.14 -26.11
C VAL A 10 17.95 -5.10 -25.00
N SER A 11 18.49 -3.91 -25.31
CA SER A 11 18.57 -2.81 -24.36
C SER A 11 17.20 -2.32 -23.90
N PHE A 12 16.24 -2.18 -24.82
CA PHE A 12 14.87 -1.77 -24.47
C PHE A 12 14.16 -2.81 -23.60
N LEU A 13 14.35 -4.09 -23.89
CA LEU A 13 13.81 -5.19 -23.10
C LEU A 13 14.42 -5.24 -21.69
N LEU A 14 15.75 -5.03 -21.57
CA LEU A 14 16.44 -4.96 -20.28
C LEU A 14 15.93 -3.80 -19.42
N VAL A 15 15.70 -2.63 -20.01
CA VAL A 15 15.14 -1.47 -19.30
C VAL A 15 13.69 -1.74 -18.88
N ALA A 16 12.85 -2.27 -19.78
CA ALA A 16 11.46 -2.62 -19.46
C ALA A 16 11.36 -3.64 -18.32
N LEU A 17 12.26 -4.64 -18.28
CA LEU A 17 12.28 -5.66 -17.24
C LEU A 17 12.71 -5.09 -15.87
N SER A 18 13.64 -4.13 -15.85
CA SER A 18 14.08 -3.47 -14.60
C SER A 18 12.99 -2.61 -13.94
N VAL A 19 12.07 -2.04 -14.72
CA VAL A 19 10.94 -1.25 -14.19
C VAL A 19 9.89 -2.15 -13.54
N VAL A 20 9.70 -3.37 -14.06
CA VAL A 20 8.74 -4.34 -13.51
C VAL A 20 9.14 -4.86 -12.12
N SER A 21 10.44 -4.89 -11.78
CA SER A 21 10.90 -5.44 -10.50
C SER A 21 10.90 -4.44 -9.34
N ALA A 22 10.79 -3.14 -9.63
CA ALA A 22 10.71 -2.11 -8.59
C ALA A 22 9.25 -1.89 -8.22
N GLY A 23 8.89 -2.11 -6.94
CA GLY A 23 7.54 -1.84 -6.44
C GLY A 23 7.09 -0.41 -6.78
N VAL A 24 5.77 -0.18 -6.86
CA VAL A 24 5.21 1.14 -7.21
C VAL A 24 5.63 2.16 -6.13
N PRO A 25 6.44 3.18 -6.44
CA PRO A 25 6.78 4.22 -5.49
C PRO A 25 5.50 4.92 -5.02
N GLY A 26 5.33 5.07 -3.71
CA GLY A 26 4.08 5.59 -3.13
C GLY A 26 2.89 4.64 -3.30
N GLY A 27 3.09 3.37 -3.63
CA GLY A 27 2.03 2.36 -3.53
C GLY A 27 1.76 1.97 -2.08
N PRO A 28 0.58 1.40 -1.77
CA PRO A 28 0.33 0.83 -0.45
C PRO A 28 1.27 -0.36 -0.20
N VAL A 29 1.91 -0.35 0.95
CA VAL A 29 2.75 -1.45 1.45
C VAL A 29 2.12 -2.00 2.72
N ASP A 30 2.21 -3.32 2.92
CA ASP A 30 1.74 -3.92 4.16
C ASP A 30 2.47 -3.32 5.37
N ALA A 31 1.73 -3.13 6.46
CA ALA A 31 2.28 -2.61 7.71
C ALA A 31 1.91 -3.51 8.89
N ASP A 32 2.67 -3.40 9.97
CA ASP A 32 2.39 -4.14 11.19
C ASP A 32 1.20 -3.51 11.93
N ILE A 33 0.28 -4.34 12.40
CA ILE A 33 -0.81 -3.88 13.26
C ILE A 33 -0.29 -3.34 14.59
N ASN A 34 0.88 -3.78 15.06
CA ASN A 34 1.47 -3.34 16.33
C ASN A 34 2.26 -2.02 16.19
N ASP A 35 2.36 -1.46 14.97
CA ASP A 35 2.95 -0.14 14.75
C ASP A 35 2.13 0.93 15.49
N GLU A 36 2.82 1.83 16.21
CA GLU A 36 2.19 2.86 17.04
C GLU A 36 1.29 3.78 16.21
N ASP A 37 1.72 4.16 15.01
CA ASP A 37 0.95 5.06 14.15
C ASP A 37 -0.27 4.36 13.56
N VAL A 38 -0.16 3.06 13.26
CA VAL A 38 -1.30 2.23 12.87
C VAL A 38 -2.32 2.14 14.01
N GLN A 39 -1.86 1.94 15.25
CA GLN A 39 -2.74 1.87 16.42
C GLN A 39 -3.45 3.21 16.65
N LYS A 40 -2.75 4.34 16.54
CA LYS A 40 -3.35 5.68 16.62
C LYS A 40 -4.40 5.89 15.53
N ALA A 41 -4.09 5.53 14.29
CA ALA A 41 -5.01 5.64 13.17
C ALA A 41 -6.27 4.79 13.38
N LEU A 42 -6.12 3.55 13.87
CA LEU A 42 -7.23 2.66 14.17
C LEU A 42 -8.13 3.23 15.28
N GLN A 43 -7.54 3.72 16.37
CA GLN A 43 -8.29 4.33 17.47
C GLN A 43 -9.05 5.57 17.01
N PHE A 44 -8.40 6.42 16.21
CA PHE A 44 -9.04 7.58 15.61
C PHE A 44 -10.24 7.18 14.75
N ALA A 45 -10.08 6.22 13.83
CA ALA A 45 -11.14 5.77 12.93
C ALA A 45 -12.35 5.23 13.69
N VAL A 46 -12.14 4.41 14.72
CA VAL A 46 -13.23 3.85 15.55
C VAL A 46 -13.94 4.94 16.34
N ALA A 47 -13.20 5.91 16.87
CA ALA A 47 -13.78 7.04 17.59
C ALA A 47 -14.64 7.90 16.65
N GLN A 48 -14.19 8.17 15.42
CA GLN A 48 -14.98 8.91 14.43
C GLN A 48 -16.23 8.15 14.00
N TYR A 49 -16.09 6.85 13.73
CA TYR A 49 -17.23 5.99 13.40
C TYR A 49 -18.31 6.05 14.48
N ASN A 50 -17.93 5.91 15.75
CA ASN A 50 -18.88 5.94 16.86
C ASN A 50 -19.52 7.33 17.05
N ARG A 51 -18.79 8.42 16.79
CA ARG A 51 -19.34 9.79 16.87
C ARG A 51 -20.37 10.08 15.78
N GLN A 52 -20.18 9.51 14.59
CA GLN A 52 -21.07 9.72 13.45
C GLN A 52 -22.27 8.75 13.46
N SER A 53 -22.14 7.62 14.17
CA SER A 53 -23.20 6.63 14.27
C SER A 53 -24.34 7.11 15.18
N ASN A 54 -25.59 6.83 14.79
CA ASN A 54 -26.79 7.02 15.64
C ASN A 54 -27.14 5.76 16.44
N ASP A 55 -26.20 4.84 16.56
CA ASP A 55 -26.42 3.58 17.27
C ASP A 55 -26.53 3.82 18.78
N ALA A 56 -27.39 3.04 19.43
CA ALA A 56 -27.54 3.07 20.88
C ALA A 56 -26.29 2.57 21.61
N PHE A 57 -25.39 1.87 20.91
CA PHE A 57 -24.19 1.27 21.50
C PHE A 57 -22.91 1.67 20.76
N VAL A 58 -21.86 1.89 21.55
CA VAL A 58 -20.50 2.11 21.05
C VAL A 58 -19.95 0.81 20.47
N ARG A 59 -19.43 0.89 19.24
CA ARG A 59 -18.79 -0.23 18.55
C ARG A 59 -17.31 -0.31 18.91
N LYS A 60 -16.81 -1.54 19.01
CA LYS A 60 -15.38 -1.87 19.20
C LYS A 60 -14.88 -2.68 18.01
N VAL A 61 -13.58 -2.59 17.75
CA VAL A 61 -12.93 -3.41 16.72
C VAL A 61 -12.95 -4.86 17.18
N PHE A 62 -13.54 -5.73 16.36
CA PHE A 62 -13.50 -7.17 16.58
C PHE A 62 -12.23 -7.80 16.01
N ARG A 63 -11.86 -7.41 14.78
CA ARG A 63 -10.68 -7.92 14.08
C ARG A 63 -10.22 -6.92 13.02
N VAL A 64 -8.90 -6.76 12.88
CA VAL A 64 -8.28 -6.10 11.73
C VAL A 64 -7.88 -7.17 10.71
N ILE A 65 -8.34 -7.04 9.46
CA ILE A 65 -8.10 -8.04 8.40
C ILE A 65 -6.83 -7.72 7.60
N LYS A 66 -6.53 -6.43 7.40
CA LYS A 66 -5.36 -5.97 6.65
C LYS A 66 -4.92 -4.60 7.18
N VAL A 67 -3.63 -4.36 7.15
CA VAL A 67 -3.03 -3.05 7.44
C VAL A 67 -2.07 -2.72 6.30
N GLN A 68 -2.25 -1.54 5.72
CA GLN A 68 -1.34 -1.00 4.71
C GLN A 68 -1.06 0.47 5.00
N LYS A 69 0.15 0.92 4.67
CA LYS A 69 0.55 2.33 4.72
C LYS A 69 1.07 2.78 3.36
N GLN A 70 0.97 4.08 3.14
CA GLN A 70 1.53 4.75 1.98
C GLN A 70 2.24 6.00 2.48
N VAL A 71 3.39 6.30 1.89
CA VAL A 71 4.17 7.52 2.14
C VAL A 71 3.97 8.54 1.04
#